data_AF-T1AKH0-F1
#
_entry.id   AF-T1AKH0-F1
#
_cell.length_a   1.000
_cell.length_b   1.000
_cell.length_c   1.000
_cell.angle_alpha   90.00
_cell.angle_beta   90.00
_cell.angle_gamma   90.00
#
_symmetry.space_group_name_H-M   'P 1'
#
loop_
_entity.id
_entity.type
_entity.pdbx_description
1 polymer ?
#
loop_
_entity_poly.entity_id
_entity_poly.type
_entity_poly.pdbx_seq_one_letter_code
_entity_poly.pdbx_strand_id
1 'polypeptide(L)'
;MTVVLRQFGVGLKHALSAEERVGRYRSTACIETYLRRAFDQFKGGRVGEDVVLLLEMFFAHKVGGQGNKLGSGKQAIIAICDFLTFTGCSPWQWTPQMLWQYLTDLRAREIAPATIRSRHHYINDMCRAILSDRDLANKIQARHPTASLQQITDEKSRALVRGFGKRKKKLSNPTPAEMQQVFDYLEAVITEQIETGAPVPYVLLRDRAVTALLYAYGVRVSELSHTDVTDFDFDPECPE
;
A
#
# COMPACT_ATOMS: atom_id res chain seq x y z
N MET A 1 -0.57 -25.32 -2.43
CA MET A 1 0.27 -24.11 -2.29
C MET A 1 1.11 -24.21 -1.02
N THR A 2 2.37 -24.66 -1.10
CA THR A 2 3.28 -24.72 0.07
C THR A 2 4.04 -23.41 0.16
N VAL A 3 3.45 -22.41 0.83
CA VAL A 3 4.12 -21.12 1.04
C VAL A 3 5.07 -21.26 2.23
N VAL A 4 6.37 -21.33 1.94
CA VAL A 4 7.41 -21.22 2.97
C VAL A 4 7.49 -19.76 3.39
N LEU A 5 6.78 -19.41 4.46
CA LEU A 5 6.90 -18.10 5.10
C LEU A 5 8.26 -18.04 5.82
N ARG A 6 9.28 -17.43 5.19
CA ARG A 6 10.49 -17.03 5.91
C ARG A 6 10.07 -16.04 7.01
N GLN A 7 10.56 -16.27 8.23
CA GLN A 7 10.28 -15.44 9.40
C GLN A 7 10.86 -14.04 9.18
N PHE A 8 10.02 -13.10 8.73
CA PHE A 8 10.38 -11.69 8.74
C PHE A 8 10.04 -11.13 10.13
N GLY A 9 11.07 -10.97 10.95
CA GLY A 9 10.98 -10.31 12.24
C GLY A 9 10.84 -8.80 12.04
N VAL A 10 9.61 -8.28 12.18
CA VAL A 10 9.39 -6.84 12.37
C VAL A 10 8.45 -6.67 13.56
N GLY A 11 9.01 -6.19 14.67
CA GLY A 11 8.35 -6.04 15.95
C GLY A 11 7.29 -4.95 15.96
N LEU A 12 6.15 -5.26 16.56
CA LEU A 12 5.27 -4.23 17.13
C LEU A 12 5.96 -3.66 18.39
N LYS A 13 5.79 -2.35 18.65
CA LYS A 13 6.28 -1.71 19.89
C LYS A 13 5.68 -2.33 21.15
N HIS A 14 4.50 -2.95 21.06
CA HIS A 14 3.98 -3.91 22.04
C HIS A 14 3.42 -5.11 21.27
N ALA A 15 4.10 -6.26 21.34
CA ALA A 15 3.52 -7.51 20.87
C ALA A 15 2.36 -7.85 21.82
N LEU A 16 1.14 -7.92 21.29
CA LEU A 16 0.04 -8.56 22.01
C LEU A 16 0.50 -9.97 22.41
N SER A 17 0.17 -10.40 23.62
CA SER A 17 0.53 -11.75 24.09
C SER A 17 -0.02 -12.78 23.09
N ALA A 18 0.71 -13.89 22.88
CA ALA A 18 0.32 -14.89 21.89
C ALA A 18 -1.09 -15.47 22.15
N GLU A 19 -1.55 -15.41 23.40
CA GLU A 19 -2.87 -15.88 23.87
C GLU A 19 -4.01 -14.94 23.47
N GLU A 20 -3.74 -13.66 23.24
CA GLU A 20 -4.77 -12.70 22.87
C GLU A 20 -4.93 -12.57 21.35
N ARG A 21 -3.99 -13.05 20.54
CA ARG A 21 -4.01 -12.83 19.09
C ARG A 21 -5.10 -13.62 18.38
N VAL A 22 -5.74 -12.97 17.42
CA VAL A 22 -6.68 -13.61 16.49
C VAL A 22 -5.95 -14.08 15.23
N GLY A 23 -4.91 -13.35 14.82
CA GLY A 23 -4.03 -13.78 13.72
C GLY A 23 -3.16 -14.99 14.10
N ARG A 24 -3.17 -16.02 13.25
CA ARG A 24 -2.44 -17.27 13.46
C ARG A 24 -0.94 -17.14 13.17
N TYR A 25 -0.53 -16.20 12.31
CA TYR A 25 0.87 -16.09 11.88
C TYR A 25 1.60 -14.92 12.55
N ARG A 26 2.89 -15.07 12.86
CA ARG A 26 3.69 -13.94 13.42
C ARG A 26 3.85 -12.79 12.42
N SER A 27 3.91 -13.11 11.13
CA SER A 27 4.04 -12.13 10.04
C SER A 27 2.83 -11.18 9.91
N THR A 28 1.69 -11.54 10.49
CA THR A 28 0.44 -10.75 10.43
C THR A 28 0.29 -9.80 11.61
N ALA A 29 1.28 -9.71 12.50
CA ALA A 29 1.26 -8.80 13.65
C ALA A 29 0.99 -7.33 13.23
N CYS A 30 1.53 -6.88 12.09
CA CYS A 30 1.34 -5.52 11.60
C CYS A 30 -0.10 -5.19 11.12
N ILE A 31 -0.93 -6.22 10.96
CA ILE A 31 -2.35 -6.14 10.58
C ILE A 31 -3.30 -6.68 11.66
N GLU A 32 -2.79 -7.07 12.84
CA GLU A 32 -3.57 -7.73 13.91
C GLU A 32 -4.82 -6.95 14.32
N THR A 33 -4.72 -5.62 14.44
CA THR A 33 -5.87 -4.75 14.77
C THR A 33 -7.01 -4.90 13.74
N TYR A 34 -6.68 -5.10 12.47
CA TYR A 34 -7.66 -5.28 11.39
C TYR A 34 -8.23 -6.70 11.36
N LEU A 35 -7.42 -7.70 11.71
CA LEU A 35 -7.88 -9.08 11.87
C LEU A 35 -8.88 -9.18 13.02
N ARG A 36 -8.57 -8.57 14.17
CA ARG A 36 -9.50 -8.50 15.31
C ARG A 36 -10.80 -7.80 14.94
N ARG A 37 -10.73 -6.65 14.29
CA ARG A 37 -11.94 -5.94 13.82
C ARG A 37 -12.81 -6.81 12.91
N ALA A 38 -12.21 -7.56 11.99
CA ALA A 38 -12.94 -8.46 11.12
C ALA A 38 -13.55 -9.63 11.90
N PHE A 39 -12.85 -10.18 12.89
CA PHE A 39 -13.35 -11.25 13.76
C PHE A 39 -14.53 -10.83 14.62
N ASP A 40 -14.40 -9.68 15.29
CA ASP A 40 -15.41 -9.12 16.19
C ASP A 40 -16.69 -8.74 15.44
N GLN A 41 -16.55 -8.29 14.19
CA GLN A 41 -17.69 -8.01 13.31
C GLN A 41 -18.62 -9.22 13.15
N PHE A 42 -18.07 -10.44 13.19
CA PHE A 42 -18.84 -11.69 13.12
C PHE A 42 -18.96 -12.40 14.48
N LYS A 43 -18.87 -11.62 15.57
CA LYS A 43 -19.03 -12.07 16.96
C LYS A 43 -18.11 -13.25 17.34
N GLY A 44 -16.94 -13.33 16.72
CA GLY A 44 -15.95 -14.36 17.01
C GLY A 44 -16.38 -15.81 16.72
N GLY A 45 -17.42 -16.01 15.91
CA GLY A 45 -17.85 -17.33 15.48
C GLY A 45 -16.98 -17.91 14.36
N ARG A 46 -17.34 -19.12 13.89
CA ARG A 46 -16.66 -19.82 12.78
C ARG A 46 -16.50 -18.98 11.51
N VAL A 47 -17.49 -18.13 11.22
CA VAL A 47 -17.43 -17.17 10.11
C VAL A 47 -16.31 -16.14 10.32
N GLY A 48 -16.17 -15.61 11.53
CA GLY A 48 -15.08 -14.68 11.87
C GLY A 48 -13.71 -15.35 11.74
N GLU A 49 -13.57 -16.60 12.21
CA GLU A 49 -12.33 -17.36 12.05
C GLU A 49 -11.97 -17.60 10.57
N ASP A 50 -12.94 -17.98 9.74
CA ASP A 50 -12.76 -18.19 8.31
C ASP A 50 -12.35 -16.88 7.61
N VAL A 51 -12.94 -15.74 8.00
CA VAL A 51 -12.57 -14.42 7.47
C VAL A 51 -11.14 -14.05 7.87
N VAL A 52 -10.76 -14.22 9.13
CA VAL A 52 -9.39 -13.93 9.58
C VAL A 52 -8.38 -14.78 8.81
N LEU A 53 -8.62 -16.09 8.72
CA LEU A 53 -7.75 -16.98 7.96
C LEU A 53 -7.61 -16.53 6.50
N LEU A 54 -8.71 -16.12 5.87
CA LEU A 54 -8.68 -15.62 4.51
C LEU A 54 -7.84 -14.34 4.37
N LEU A 55 -7.99 -13.39 5.30
CA LEU A 55 -7.19 -12.15 5.31
C LEU A 55 -5.70 -12.43 5.51
N GLU A 56 -5.36 -13.38 6.37
CA GLU A 56 -3.97 -13.79 6.58
C GLU A 56 -3.36 -14.45 5.33
N MET A 57 -4.11 -15.35 4.69
CA MET A 57 -3.70 -15.99 3.44
C MET A 57 -3.51 -14.96 2.32
N PHE A 58 -4.42 -14.00 2.21
CA PHE A 58 -4.30 -12.94 1.20
C PHE A 58 -3.13 -12.00 1.50
N PHE A 59 -2.92 -11.63 2.77
CA PHE A 59 -1.74 -10.84 3.16
C PHE A 59 -0.43 -11.56 2.79
N ALA A 60 -0.35 -12.87 3.08
CA ALA A 60 0.78 -13.70 2.68
C ALA A 60 0.94 -13.78 1.15
N HIS A 61 -0.16 -13.87 0.39
CA HIS A 61 -0.12 -13.80 -1.07
C HIS A 61 0.44 -12.46 -1.57
N LYS A 62 0.03 -11.33 -0.98
CA LYS A 62 0.53 -9.99 -1.38
C LYS A 62 2.01 -9.81 -1.08
N VAL A 63 2.47 -10.19 0.11
CA VAL A 63 3.86 -9.94 0.55
C VAL A 63 4.80 -11.01 0.03
N GLY A 64 4.46 -12.29 0.22
CA GLY A 64 5.31 -13.41 -0.19
C GLY A 64 5.17 -13.75 -1.66
N GLY A 65 3.92 -13.92 -2.14
CA GLY A 65 3.66 -14.35 -3.52
C GLY A 65 3.96 -13.28 -4.57
N GLN A 66 3.56 -12.02 -4.31
CA GLN A 66 3.77 -10.91 -5.24
C GLN A 66 4.99 -10.03 -4.91
N GLY A 67 5.70 -10.31 -3.80
CA GLY A 67 6.87 -9.52 -3.40
C GLY A 67 6.56 -8.08 -2.96
N ASN A 68 5.31 -7.77 -2.60
CA ASN A 68 4.97 -6.41 -2.19
C ASN A 68 5.58 -6.06 -0.82
N LYS A 69 5.94 -4.79 -0.64
CA LYS A 69 6.29 -4.24 0.68
C LYS A 69 5.14 -4.44 1.67
N LEU A 70 5.47 -4.61 2.95
CA LEU A 70 4.49 -4.81 4.04
C LEU A 70 3.40 -3.72 4.08
N GLY A 71 3.78 -2.45 3.82
CA GLY A 71 2.85 -1.33 3.75
C GLY A 71 1.76 -1.52 2.70
N SER A 72 2.12 -2.00 1.51
CA SER A 72 1.17 -2.27 0.43
C SER A 72 0.24 -3.45 0.77
N GLY A 73 0.78 -4.51 1.38
CA GLY A 73 -0.03 -5.61 1.89
C GLY A 73 -1.03 -5.14 2.95
N LYS A 74 -0.60 -4.27 3.87
CA LYS A 74 -1.45 -3.68 4.89
C LYS A 74 -2.57 -2.82 4.30
N GLN A 75 -2.28 -2.00 3.29
CA GLN A 75 -3.32 -1.22 2.59
C GLN A 75 -4.38 -2.10 1.93
N ALA A 76 -3.99 -3.26 1.41
CA ALA A 76 -4.93 -4.22 0.86
C ALA A 76 -5.90 -4.75 1.93
N ILE A 77 -5.37 -5.13 3.10
CA ILE A 77 -6.19 -5.59 4.25
C ILE A 77 -7.11 -4.48 4.77
N ILE A 78 -6.63 -3.24 4.87
CA ILE A 78 -7.45 -2.09 5.26
C ILE A 78 -8.64 -1.94 4.31
N ALA A 79 -8.41 -1.98 2.99
CA ALA A 79 -9.48 -1.84 2.00
C ALA A 79 -10.53 -2.94 2.11
N ILE A 80 -10.12 -4.17 2.41
CA ILE A 80 -11.00 -5.32 2.60
C ILE A 80 -11.79 -5.20 3.91
N CYS A 81 -11.15 -4.87 5.03
CA CYS A 81 -11.82 -4.70 6.32
C CYS A 81 -12.82 -3.53 6.30
N ASP A 82 -12.51 -2.45 5.58
CA ASP A 82 -13.46 -1.35 5.36
C ASP A 82 -14.69 -1.83 4.57
N PHE A 83 -14.50 -2.67 3.54
CA PHE A 83 -15.61 -3.22 2.76
C PHE A 83 -16.42 -4.26 3.54
N LEU A 84 -15.77 -5.09 4.36
CA LEU A 84 -16.44 -5.96 5.33
C LEU A 84 -17.34 -5.12 6.23
N THR A 85 -16.81 -4.06 6.84
CA THR A 85 -17.60 -3.19 7.74
C THR A 85 -18.77 -2.55 7.01
N PHE A 86 -18.55 -2.06 5.78
CA PHE A 86 -19.60 -1.42 4.98
C PHE A 86 -20.75 -2.38 4.66
N THR A 87 -20.44 -3.61 4.26
CA THR A 87 -21.47 -4.58 3.86
C THR A 87 -22.12 -5.29 5.03
N GLY A 88 -21.42 -5.42 6.17
CA GLY A 88 -21.84 -6.29 7.27
C GLY A 88 -21.80 -7.78 6.91
N CYS A 89 -21.33 -8.13 5.70
CA CYS A 89 -21.39 -9.47 5.15
C CYS A 89 -20.00 -10.06 4.96
N SER A 90 -19.92 -11.38 5.05
CA SER A 90 -18.69 -12.13 4.79
C SER A 90 -18.32 -12.14 3.31
N PRO A 91 -17.04 -12.36 2.94
CA PRO A 91 -16.56 -12.29 1.56
C PRO A 91 -17.31 -13.16 0.55
N TRP A 92 -17.77 -14.33 0.97
CA TRP A 92 -18.51 -15.25 0.12
C TRP A 92 -19.96 -14.82 -0.15
N GLN A 93 -20.49 -13.84 0.58
CA GLN A 93 -21.84 -13.28 0.35
C GLN A 93 -21.81 -11.98 -0.46
N TRP A 94 -20.63 -11.51 -0.85
CA TRP A 94 -20.52 -10.25 -1.56
C TRP A 94 -21.11 -10.32 -2.96
N THR A 95 -21.79 -9.24 -3.32
CA THR A 95 -22.40 -9.07 -4.65
C THR A 95 -21.82 -7.85 -5.37
N PRO A 96 -21.88 -7.82 -6.71
CA PRO A 96 -21.48 -6.63 -7.47
C PRO A 96 -22.25 -5.36 -7.05
N GLN A 97 -23.51 -5.53 -6.63
CA GLN A 97 -24.33 -4.43 -6.15
C GLN A 97 -23.79 -3.81 -4.85
N MET A 98 -23.38 -4.65 -3.90
CA MET A 98 -22.73 -4.18 -2.66
C MET A 98 -21.44 -3.43 -2.95
N LEU A 99 -20.63 -3.92 -3.89
CA LEU A 99 -19.41 -3.25 -4.32
C LEU A 99 -19.72 -1.88 -4.97
N TRP A 100 -20.73 -1.81 -5.83
CA TRP A 100 -21.15 -0.54 -6.44
C TRP A 100 -21.65 0.48 -5.40
N GLN A 101 -22.47 0.03 -4.44
CA GLN A 101 -22.94 0.87 -3.33
C GLN A 101 -21.77 1.41 -2.51
N TYR A 102 -20.80 0.56 -2.18
CA TYR A 102 -19.60 0.96 -1.46
C TYR A 102 -18.75 2.00 -2.21
N LEU A 103 -18.54 1.82 -3.51
CA LEU A 103 -17.79 2.79 -4.32
C LEU A 103 -18.55 4.12 -4.46
N THR A 104 -19.89 4.07 -4.50
CA THR A 104 -20.75 5.26 -4.54
C THR A 104 -20.71 6.01 -3.21
N ASP A 105 -20.74 5.30 -2.08
CA ASP A 105 -20.56 5.88 -0.74
C ASP A 105 -19.18 6.55 -0.59
N LEU A 106 -18.10 5.88 -1.03
CA LEU A 106 -16.76 6.47 -1.04
C LEU A 106 -16.71 7.76 -1.87
N ARG A 107 -17.41 7.80 -3.00
CA ARG A 107 -17.52 8.99 -3.84
C ARG A 107 -18.31 10.10 -3.15
N ALA A 108 -19.41 9.77 -2.49
CA ALA A 108 -20.22 10.73 -1.72
C ALA A 108 -19.43 11.35 -0.56
N ARG A 109 -18.51 10.58 0.05
CA ARG A 109 -17.55 11.07 1.05
C ARG A 109 -16.33 11.77 0.46
N GLU A 110 -16.37 12.12 -0.83
CA GLU A 110 -15.32 12.84 -1.56
C GLU A 110 -13.93 12.18 -1.48
N ILE A 111 -13.89 10.86 -1.30
CA ILE A 111 -12.62 10.13 -1.29
C ILE A 111 -11.96 10.24 -2.66
N ALA A 112 -10.64 10.45 -2.64
CA ALA A 112 -9.88 10.65 -3.86
C ALA A 112 -10.12 9.50 -4.88
N PRO A 113 -10.36 9.82 -6.18
CA PRO A 113 -10.61 8.83 -7.23
C PRO A 113 -9.54 7.73 -7.32
N ALA A 114 -8.27 8.06 -7.04
CA ALA A 114 -7.19 7.10 -6.99
C ALA A 114 -7.35 6.09 -5.85
N THR A 115 -7.75 6.56 -4.67
CA THR A 115 -8.02 5.71 -3.50
C THR A 115 -9.22 4.80 -3.75
N ILE A 116 -10.29 5.30 -4.38
CA ILE A 116 -11.45 4.48 -4.77
C ILE A 116 -11.02 3.35 -5.72
N ARG A 117 -10.22 3.67 -6.74
CA ARG A 117 -9.64 2.67 -7.65
C ARG A 117 -8.77 1.64 -6.94
N SER A 118 -7.91 2.07 -6.02
CA SER A 118 -7.09 1.15 -5.22
C SER A 118 -7.94 0.24 -4.34
N ARG A 119 -8.98 0.77 -3.67
CA ARG A 119 -9.90 -0.04 -2.85
C ARG A 119 -10.62 -1.10 -3.70
N HIS A 120 -11.20 -0.70 -4.83
CA HIS A 120 -11.80 -1.63 -5.80
C HIS A 120 -10.79 -2.69 -6.25
N HIS A 121 -9.57 -2.28 -6.60
CA HIS A 121 -8.53 -3.19 -7.05
C HIS A 121 -8.18 -4.23 -5.98
N TYR A 122 -7.98 -3.86 -4.72
CA TYR A 122 -7.63 -4.81 -3.67
C TYR A 122 -8.75 -5.83 -3.38
N ILE A 123 -10.01 -5.40 -3.41
CA ILE A 123 -11.16 -6.30 -3.24
C ILE A 123 -11.22 -7.30 -4.40
N ASN A 124 -11.07 -6.81 -5.63
CA ASN A 124 -11.06 -7.64 -6.84
C ASN A 124 -9.87 -8.62 -6.83
N ASP A 125 -8.68 -8.14 -6.46
CA ASP A 125 -7.44 -8.91 -6.37
C ASP A 125 -7.54 -10.04 -5.34
N MET A 126 -8.15 -9.80 -4.17
CA MET A 126 -8.42 -10.87 -3.20
C MET A 126 -9.31 -11.97 -3.78
N CYS A 127 -10.43 -11.60 -4.40
CA CYS A 127 -11.33 -12.57 -5.02
C CYS A 127 -10.62 -13.35 -6.15
N ARG A 128 -9.79 -12.67 -6.96
CA ARG A 128 -8.99 -13.33 -8.00
C ARG A 128 -7.93 -14.26 -7.44
N ALA A 129 -7.22 -13.86 -6.39
CA ALA A 129 -6.21 -14.68 -5.74
C ALA A 129 -6.84 -15.98 -5.19
N ILE A 130 -8.02 -15.88 -4.58
CA ILE A 130 -8.78 -17.06 -4.11
C ILE A 130 -9.15 -17.97 -5.29
N LEU A 131 -9.74 -17.42 -6.35
CA LEU A 131 -10.21 -18.20 -7.50
C LEU A 131 -9.06 -18.83 -8.30
N SER A 132 -7.86 -18.25 -8.24
CA SER A 132 -6.66 -18.81 -8.87
C SER A 132 -6.13 -20.06 -8.17
N ASP A 133 -6.40 -20.22 -6.87
CA ASP A 133 -6.08 -21.43 -6.10
C ASP A 133 -7.32 -22.35 -6.05
N ARG A 134 -7.36 -23.35 -6.94
CA ARG A 134 -8.49 -24.30 -7.03
C ARG A 134 -8.78 -25.02 -5.73
N ASP A 135 -7.74 -25.41 -4.97
CA ASP A 135 -7.94 -26.15 -3.72
C ASP A 135 -8.59 -25.25 -2.67
N LEU A 136 -8.16 -24.00 -2.57
CA LEU A 136 -8.76 -23.02 -1.69
C LEU A 136 -10.18 -22.67 -2.11
N ALA A 137 -10.41 -22.41 -3.40
CA ALA A 137 -11.73 -22.11 -3.94
C ALA A 137 -12.72 -23.27 -3.66
N ASN A 138 -12.31 -24.52 -3.88
CA ASN A 138 -13.13 -25.70 -3.60
C ASN A 138 -13.44 -25.84 -2.10
N LYS A 139 -12.47 -25.58 -1.22
CA LYS A 139 -12.69 -25.60 0.24
C LYS A 139 -13.68 -24.52 0.68
N ILE A 140 -13.58 -23.32 0.12
CA ILE A 140 -14.53 -22.23 0.39
C ILE A 140 -15.92 -22.61 -0.12
N GLN A 141 -16.03 -23.11 -1.35
CA GLN A 141 -17.30 -23.55 -1.93
C GLN A 141 -17.94 -24.68 -1.13
N ALA A 142 -17.16 -25.64 -0.63
CA ALA A 142 -17.66 -26.74 0.19
C ALA A 142 -18.18 -26.27 1.56
N ARG A 143 -17.54 -25.25 2.15
CA ARG A 143 -17.99 -24.66 3.44
C ARG A 143 -19.13 -23.66 3.26
N HIS A 144 -19.14 -22.94 2.15
CA HIS A 144 -20.06 -21.85 1.83
C HIS A 144 -20.65 -22.06 0.44
N PRO A 145 -21.66 -22.94 0.27
CA PRO A 145 -22.18 -23.32 -1.05
C PRO A 145 -22.80 -22.18 -1.86
N THR A 146 -23.21 -21.09 -1.21
CA THR A 146 -23.75 -19.89 -1.86
C THR A 146 -22.67 -18.90 -2.29
N ALA A 147 -21.38 -19.26 -2.18
CA ALA A 147 -20.28 -18.36 -2.50
C ALA A 147 -20.26 -17.98 -3.99
N SER A 148 -20.24 -16.69 -4.29
CA SER A 148 -20.23 -16.17 -5.68
C SER A 148 -19.08 -15.20 -5.96
N LEU A 149 -17.88 -15.50 -5.45
CA LEU A 149 -16.68 -14.65 -5.57
C LEU A 149 -16.34 -14.26 -7.02
N GLN A 150 -16.69 -15.10 -8.01
CA GLN A 150 -16.46 -14.82 -9.43
C GLN A 150 -17.18 -13.55 -9.91
N GLN A 151 -18.36 -13.25 -9.37
CA GLN A 151 -19.17 -12.10 -9.77
C GLN A 151 -18.46 -10.76 -9.45
N ILE A 152 -17.71 -10.71 -8.34
CA ILE A 152 -16.90 -9.54 -7.97
C ILE A 152 -15.71 -9.35 -8.93
N THR A 153 -15.22 -10.43 -9.54
CA THR A 153 -14.07 -10.39 -10.44
C THR A 153 -14.41 -10.06 -11.90
N ASP A 154 -15.69 -10.08 -12.26
CA ASP A 154 -16.20 -9.86 -13.62
C ASP A 154 -15.70 -8.52 -14.21
N GLU A 155 -15.49 -8.47 -15.52
CA GLU A 155 -15.15 -7.27 -16.26
C GLU A 155 -16.13 -6.11 -16.01
N LYS A 156 -17.42 -6.41 -15.78
CA LYS A 156 -18.44 -5.41 -15.40
C LYS A 156 -18.08 -4.66 -14.11
N SER A 157 -17.41 -5.31 -13.15
CA SER A 157 -16.92 -4.66 -11.93
C SER A 157 -15.89 -3.56 -12.24
N ARG A 158 -15.02 -3.77 -13.24
CA ARG A 158 -14.03 -2.78 -13.67
C ARG A 158 -14.69 -1.53 -14.26
N ALA A 159 -15.86 -1.69 -14.87
CA ALA A 159 -16.63 -0.56 -15.40
C ALA A 159 -17.11 0.38 -14.28
N LEU A 160 -17.32 -0.13 -13.06
CA LEU A 160 -17.74 0.68 -11.92
C LEU A 160 -16.74 1.77 -11.59
N VAL A 161 -15.46 1.55 -11.89
CA VAL A 161 -14.40 2.53 -11.65
C VAL A 161 -13.96 3.33 -12.88
N ARG A 162 -14.58 3.09 -14.05
CA ARG A 162 -14.31 3.89 -15.26
C ARG A 162 -14.86 5.30 -15.06
N GLY A 163 -14.03 6.32 -15.28
CA GLY A 163 -14.42 7.72 -15.08
C GLY A 163 -14.08 8.31 -13.71
N PHE A 164 -13.56 7.52 -12.75
CA PHE A 164 -12.80 8.07 -11.62
C PHE A 164 -11.45 8.60 -12.13
N GLY A 165 -11.53 9.69 -12.88
CA GLY A 165 -10.41 10.36 -13.52
C GLY A 165 -9.35 10.75 -12.50
N LYS A 166 -8.10 10.81 -12.96
CA LYS A 166 -7.05 11.47 -12.18
C LYS A 166 -7.52 12.91 -11.97
N ARG A 167 -7.60 13.39 -10.72
CA ARG A 167 -7.62 14.85 -10.50
C ARG A 167 -6.46 15.39 -11.33
N LYS A 168 -6.70 16.42 -12.15
CA LYS A 168 -5.59 17.19 -12.75
C LYS A 168 -4.82 17.77 -11.57
N LYS A 169 -3.88 17.00 -11.01
CA LYS A 169 -2.87 17.54 -10.12
C LYS A 169 -2.15 18.51 -11.02
N LYS A 170 -2.18 19.80 -10.67
CA LYS A 170 -1.28 20.78 -11.26
C LYS A 170 0.11 20.34 -10.77
N LEU A 171 0.72 19.39 -11.47
CA LEU A 171 2.12 19.08 -11.35
C LEU A 171 2.82 20.27 -12.00
N SER A 172 2.92 21.37 -11.25
CA SER A 172 3.84 22.42 -11.65
C SER A 172 5.20 21.88 -11.24
N ASN A 173 5.91 21.28 -12.19
CA ASN A 173 7.34 21.16 -12.01
C ASN A 173 7.87 22.59 -11.86
N PRO A 174 8.75 22.86 -10.88
CA PRO A 174 9.35 24.17 -10.79
C PRO A 174 10.09 24.46 -12.09
N THR A 175 9.94 25.68 -12.57
CA THR A 175 10.66 26.17 -13.76
C THR A 175 12.15 26.30 -13.45
N PRO A 176 13.03 26.32 -14.48
CA PRO A 176 14.45 26.57 -14.27
C PRO A 176 14.73 27.86 -13.47
N ALA A 177 13.94 28.91 -13.69
CA ALA A 177 14.06 30.17 -12.96
C ALA A 177 13.68 30.05 -11.47
N GLU A 178 12.60 29.33 -11.15
CA GLU A 178 12.22 29.04 -9.76
C GLU A 178 13.26 28.18 -9.05
N MET A 179 13.84 27.19 -9.75
CA MET A 179 14.92 26.37 -9.19
C MET A 179 16.21 27.16 -8.97
N GLN A 180 16.55 28.08 -9.88
CA GLN A 180 17.71 28.96 -9.71
C GLN A 180 17.58 29.77 -8.42
N GLN A 181 16.40 30.34 -8.14
CA GLN A 181 16.17 31.07 -6.88
C GLN A 181 16.38 30.20 -5.63
N VAL A 182 15.98 28.93 -5.70
CA VAL A 182 16.22 27.97 -4.60
C VAL A 182 17.72 27.72 -4.43
N PHE A 183 18.47 27.53 -5.51
CA PHE A 183 19.91 27.30 -5.44
C PHE A 183 20.67 28.55 -4.97
N ASP A 184 20.29 29.74 -5.43
CA ASP A 184 20.88 31.00 -5.01
C ASP A 184 20.67 31.23 -3.51
N TYR A 185 19.47 30.93 -3.01
CA TYR A 185 19.17 30.99 -1.58
C TYR A 185 20.04 30.01 -0.77
N LEU A 186 20.13 28.75 -1.20
CA LEU A 186 20.94 27.76 -0.51
C LEU A 186 22.43 28.17 -0.50
N GLU A 187 22.92 28.72 -1.60
CA GLU A 187 24.31 29.21 -1.70
C GLU A 187 24.58 30.37 -0.75
N ALA A 188 23.68 31.34 -0.68
CA ALA A 188 23.81 32.47 0.23
C ALA A 188 23.86 32.00 1.70
N VAL A 189 22.97 31.09 2.09
CA VAL A 189 22.93 30.55 3.46
C VAL A 189 24.18 29.71 3.77
N ILE A 190 24.63 28.88 2.83
CA ILE A 190 25.87 28.09 3.00
C ILE A 190 27.06 29.03 3.21
N THR A 191 27.18 30.06 2.37
CA THR A 191 28.26 31.06 2.44
C THR A 191 28.27 31.77 3.80
N GLU A 192 27.11 32.26 4.24
CA GLU A 192 26.97 32.90 5.56
C GLU A 192 27.36 31.97 6.72
N GLN A 193 26.94 30.70 6.68
CA GLN A 193 27.27 29.72 7.73
C GLN A 193 28.78 29.42 7.78
N ILE A 194 29.45 29.38 6.61
CA ILE A 194 30.90 29.21 6.53
C ILE A 194 31.60 30.45 7.12
N GLU A 195 31.17 31.66 6.74
CA GLU A 195 31.76 32.92 7.21
C GLU A 195 31.58 33.15 8.71
N THR A 196 30.43 32.77 9.26
CA THR A 196 30.12 32.90 10.70
C THR A 196 30.73 31.79 11.56
N GLY A 197 31.41 30.81 10.96
CA GLY A 197 32.04 29.69 11.67
C GLY A 197 31.02 28.73 12.30
N ALA A 198 29.81 28.66 11.76
CA ALA A 198 28.77 27.81 12.28
C ALA A 198 29.16 26.32 12.14
N PRO A 199 28.88 25.48 13.15
CA PRO A 199 29.47 24.15 13.26
C PRO A 199 29.00 23.12 12.21
N VAL A 200 28.04 23.43 11.33
CA VAL A 200 27.38 22.38 10.53
C VAL A 200 26.90 22.77 9.10
N PRO A 201 27.78 23.26 8.21
CA PRO A 201 27.42 23.54 6.81
C PRO A 201 27.08 22.28 5.98
N TYR A 202 27.48 21.08 6.44
CA TYR A 202 27.32 19.83 5.67
C TYR A 202 25.87 19.48 5.36
N VAL A 203 24.93 19.83 6.24
CA VAL A 203 23.50 19.53 6.06
C VAL A 203 22.94 20.32 4.88
N LEU A 204 23.32 21.60 4.77
CA LEU A 204 22.89 22.48 3.69
C LEU A 204 23.54 22.09 2.35
N LEU A 205 24.82 21.73 2.37
CA LEU A 205 25.51 21.19 1.19
C LEU A 205 24.85 19.89 0.70
N ARG A 206 24.49 18.98 1.61
CA ARG A 206 23.73 17.77 1.28
C ARG A 206 22.37 18.11 0.67
N ASP A 207 21.61 19.01 1.29
CA ASP A 207 20.26 19.36 0.82
C ASP A 207 20.29 20.06 -0.55
N ARG A 208 21.34 20.84 -0.84
CA ARG A 208 21.62 21.39 -2.17
C ARG A 208 21.88 20.29 -3.20
N ALA A 209 22.79 19.35 -2.90
CA ALA A 209 23.09 18.23 -3.80
C ALA A 209 21.86 17.33 -4.05
N VAL A 210 21.11 17.01 -3.00
CA VAL A 210 19.85 16.24 -3.09
C VAL A 210 18.84 16.95 -3.97
N THR A 211 18.64 18.26 -3.78
CA THR A 211 17.73 19.07 -4.60
C THR A 211 18.15 19.08 -6.08
N ALA A 212 19.45 19.21 -6.35
CA ALA A 212 20.00 19.18 -7.70
C ALA A 212 19.72 17.84 -8.40
N LEU A 213 19.99 16.71 -7.73
CA LEU A 213 19.74 15.38 -8.28
C LEU A 213 18.24 15.12 -8.53
N LEU A 214 17.38 15.52 -7.58
CA LEU A 214 15.94 15.41 -7.71
C LEU A 214 15.42 16.18 -8.93
N TYR A 215 15.92 17.39 -9.16
CA TYR A 215 15.48 18.24 -10.26
C TYR A 215 16.06 17.81 -11.61
N ALA A 216 17.36 17.51 -11.68
CA ALA A 216 18.05 17.15 -12.92
C ALA A 216 17.59 15.81 -13.49
N TYR A 217 17.46 14.78 -12.64
CA TYR A 217 17.19 13.42 -13.08
C TYR A 217 15.76 12.94 -12.79
N GLY A 218 14.98 13.69 -11.99
CA GLY A 218 13.63 13.29 -11.62
C GLY A 218 13.57 12.02 -10.77
N VAL A 219 14.67 11.68 -10.08
CA VAL A 219 14.77 10.49 -9.22
C VAL A 219 13.76 10.58 -8.08
N ARG A 220 13.22 9.43 -7.67
CA ARG A 220 12.36 9.38 -6.48
C ARG A 220 13.21 9.52 -5.23
N VAL A 221 12.63 10.09 -4.17
CA VAL A 221 13.28 10.15 -2.84
C VAL A 221 13.75 8.77 -2.38
N SER A 222 13.00 7.72 -2.67
CA SER A 222 13.39 6.34 -2.35
C SER A 222 14.52 5.80 -3.21
N GLU A 223 14.69 6.28 -4.43
CA GLU A 223 15.81 5.89 -5.29
C GLU A 223 17.07 6.57 -4.77
N LEU A 224 17.00 7.89 -4.54
CA LEU A 224 18.10 8.68 -4.00
C LEU A 224 18.57 8.20 -2.61
N SER A 225 17.65 7.71 -1.77
CA SER A 225 18.02 7.19 -0.44
C SER A 225 18.78 5.86 -0.47
N HIS A 226 18.83 5.18 -1.62
CA HIS A 226 19.57 3.93 -1.81
C HIS A 226 20.78 4.11 -2.73
N THR A 227 21.09 5.34 -3.14
CA THR A 227 22.24 5.63 -3.98
C THR A 227 23.53 5.48 -3.17
N ASP A 228 24.52 4.81 -3.77
CA ASP A 228 25.88 4.67 -3.25
C ASP A 228 26.85 5.55 -4.04
N VAL A 229 28.04 5.80 -3.49
CA VAL A 229 29.12 6.51 -4.19
C VAL A 229 29.53 5.77 -5.46
N THR A 230 29.42 4.44 -5.48
CA THR A 230 29.72 3.63 -6.68
C THR A 230 28.72 3.79 -7.83
N ASP A 231 27.57 4.41 -7.57
CA ASP A 231 26.56 4.68 -8.62
C ASP A 231 26.89 5.93 -9.44
N PHE A 232 27.86 6.73 -8.98
CA PHE A 232 28.33 7.90 -9.70
C PHE A 232 29.59 7.53 -10.49
N ASP A 233 29.52 7.73 -11.80
CA ASP A 233 30.67 7.59 -12.69
C ASP A 233 30.97 8.92 -13.36
N PHE A 234 32.22 9.07 -13.77
CA PHE A 234 32.69 10.25 -14.48
C PHE A 234 32.28 10.15 -15.95
N ASP A 235 31.74 11.23 -16.50
CA ASP A 235 31.50 11.32 -17.94
C ASP A 235 32.81 11.74 -18.65
N PRO A 236 33.45 10.87 -19.45
CA PRO A 236 34.70 11.19 -20.13
C PRO A 236 34.56 12.33 -21.15
N GLU A 237 33.34 12.61 -21.63
CA GLU A 237 33.06 13.65 -22.62
C GLU A 237 32.80 15.02 -21.98
N CYS A 238 32.64 15.08 -20.65
CA CYS A 238 32.46 16.31 -19.89
C CYS A 238 33.47 16.39 -18.73
N PRO A 239 34.78 16.47 -19.02
CA PRO A 239 35.78 16.64 -17.98
C PRO A 239 35.71 18.04 -17.36
N GLU A 240 35.79 18.09 -16.03
CA GLU A 240 35.81 19.33 -15.23
C GLU A 240 36.85 20.35 -15.70
#